data_AF-A0A523U407-F1
#
_entry.id   AF-A0A523U407-F1
#
_cell.length_a   1.000
_cell.length_b   1.000
_cell.length_c   1.000
_cell.angle_alpha   90.00
_cell.angle_beta   90.00
_cell.angle_gamma   90.00
#
_symmetry.space_group_name_H-M   'P 1'
#
loop_
_entity.id
_entity.type
_entity.pdbx_description
1 polymer ?
#
loop_
_entity_poly.entity_id
_entity_poly.type
_entity_poly.pdbx_seq_one_letter_code
_entity_poly.pdbx_strand_id
1 'polypeptide(L)'
;MPKSIADLIPEINQIQDEVLRGKVIAVWEDAIAEGGWQLDDLETMPYTLLVDNVDITFPEHVSVVCRLCIAMEEVIADAYGERYSIDKDVLIAGALLADVGKLLEFSREGDKFVWASTYEYLRHPFT
;
A
#
# COMPACT_ATOMS: atom_id res chain seq x y z
N MET A 1 16.24 4.84 7.72
CA MET A 1 15.63 6.16 7.46
C MET A 1 15.35 6.30 5.98
N PRO A 2 14.23 5.71 5.52
CA PRO A 2 13.58 6.05 4.26
C PRO A 2 13.45 7.56 4.09
N LYS A 3 13.65 8.05 2.87
CA LYS A 3 13.46 9.47 2.51
C LYS A 3 12.16 9.71 1.75
N SER A 4 11.58 8.65 1.21
CA SER A 4 10.32 8.64 0.50
C SER A 4 9.61 7.30 0.66
N ILE A 5 8.31 7.27 0.37
CA ILE A 5 7.55 6.02 0.33
C ILE A 5 8.10 5.03 -0.70
N ALA A 6 8.74 5.51 -1.77
CA ALA A 6 9.36 4.67 -2.80
C ALA A 6 10.62 3.94 -2.31
N ASP A 7 11.23 4.38 -1.21
CA ASP A 7 12.32 3.62 -0.56
C ASP A 7 11.78 2.39 0.20
N LEU A 8 10.55 2.47 0.70
CA LEU A 8 9.86 1.38 1.39
C LEU A 8 9.11 0.45 0.43
N ILE A 9 8.55 1.01 -0.65
CA ILE A 9 7.79 0.29 -1.67
C ILE A 9 8.35 0.64 -3.06
N PRO A 10 9.43 -0.02 -3.50
CA PRO A 10 10.12 0.29 -4.74
C PRO A 10 9.25 0.13 -6.00
N GLU A 11 8.21 -0.71 -5.94
CA GLU A 11 7.24 -0.94 -7.01
C GLU A 11 6.54 0.34 -7.49
N ILE A 12 6.50 1.41 -6.69
CA ILE A 12 6.03 2.74 -7.12
C ILE A 12 6.78 3.20 -8.38
N ASN A 13 8.06 2.90 -8.50
CA ASN A 13 8.88 3.28 -9.66
C ASN A 13 8.57 2.47 -10.92
N GLN A 14 7.75 1.42 -10.84
CA GLN A 14 7.31 0.64 -11.99
C GLN A 14 6.15 1.30 -12.74
N ILE A 15 5.47 2.28 -12.14
CA ILE A 15 4.48 3.12 -12.83
C ILE A 15 5.22 4.05 -13.80
N GLN A 16 5.00 3.87 -15.11
CA GLN A 16 5.68 4.62 -16.16
C GLN A 16 5.07 6.00 -16.40
N ASP A 17 3.74 6.13 -16.32
CA ASP A 17 3.03 7.41 -16.33
C ASP A 17 3.44 8.23 -15.10
N GLU A 18 4.24 9.27 -15.33
CA GLU A 18 4.77 10.13 -14.28
C GLU A 18 3.68 10.91 -13.53
N VAL A 19 2.57 11.24 -14.21
CA VAL A 19 1.45 11.94 -13.60
C VAL A 19 0.71 11.00 -12.66
N LEU A 20 0.46 9.75 -13.08
CA LEU A 20 -0.16 8.75 -12.22
C LEU A 20 0.75 8.38 -11.04
N ARG A 21 2.05 8.16 -11.29
CA ARG A 21 3.04 7.88 -10.25
C ARG A 21 3.07 8.98 -9.20
N GLY A 22 3.10 10.24 -9.63
CA GLY A 22 3.04 11.41 -8.74
C GLY A 22 1.77 11.43 -7.89
N LYS A 23 0.61 11.08 -8.46
CA LYS A 23 -0.65 10.97 -7.69
C LYS A 23 -0.62 9.85 -6.66
N VAL A 24 -0.06 8.68 -7.00
CA VAL A 24 0.08 7.56 -6.04
C VAL A 24 0.95 7.98 -4.86
N ILE A 25 2.09 8.63 -5.12
CA ILE A 25 2.97 9.15 -4.07
C ILE A 25 2.22 10.16 -3.20
N ALA A 26 1.52 11.12 -3.82
CA ALA A 26 0.77 12.13 -3.08
C ALA A 26 -0.30 11.53 -2.16
N VAL A 27 -1.02 10.48 -2.59
CA VAL A 27 -2.00 9.79 -1.73
C VAL A 27 -1.33 9.13 -0.53
N TRP A 28 -0.17 8.53 -0.70
CA TRP A 28 0.61 7.96 0.41
C TRP A 28 1.11 9.06 1.36
N GLU A 29 1.63 10.16 0.83
CA GLU A 29 2.07 11.31 1.64
C GLU A 29 0.92 11.92 2.44
N ASP A 30 -0.25 12.11 1.81
CA ASP A 30 -1.46 12.59 2.47
C ASP A 30 -1.90 11.63 3.57
N ALA A 31 -1.95 10.32 3.30
CA ALA A 31 -2.37 9.32 4.29
C ALA A 31 -1.39 9.21 5.48
N ILE A 32 -0.07 9.33 5.23
CA ILE A 32 0.95 9.38 6.27
C ILE A 32 0.75 10.62 7.14
N ALA A 33 0.59 11.79 6.51
CA ALA A 33 0.41 13.05 7.23
C ALA A 33 -0.89 13.06 8.06
N GLU A 34 -2.00 12.65 7.47
CA GLU A 34 -3.32 12.66 8.11
C GLU A 34 -3.43 11.60 9.23
N GLY A 35 -2.75 10.45 9.06
CA GLY A 35 -2.60 9.44 10.10
C GLY A 35 -1.60 9.79 11.21
N GLY A 36 -0.85 10.89 11.06
CA GLY A 36 0.14 11.34 12.05
C GLY A 36 1.43 10.51 12.08
N TRP A 37 1.77 9.83 10.98
CA TRP A 37 2.91 8.94 10.88
C TRP A 37 4.17 9.64 10.36
N GLN A 38 5.34 9.08 10.69
CA GLN A 38 6.59 9.35 9.98
C GLN A 38 6.96 8.13 9.13
N LEU A 39 7.76 8.32 8.08
CA LEU A 39 8.21 7.20 7.24
C LEU A 39 8.91 6.09 8.04
N ASP A 40 9.69 6.45 9.06
CA ASP A 40 10.37 5.49 9.93
C ASP A 40 9.39 4.65 10.77
N ASP A 41 8.18 5.14 11.07
CA ASP A 41 7.17 4.35 11.78
C ASP A 41 6.70 3.15 10.93
N LEU A 42 6.62 3.34 9.61
CA LEU A 42 6.17 2.32 8.67
C LEU A 42 7.16 1.14 8.56
N GLU A 43 8.44 1.32 8.90
CA GLU A 43 9.45 0.24 8.95
C GLU A 43 9.10 -0.83 10.01
N THR A 44 8.23 -0.52 10.97
CA THR A 44 7.84 -1.43 12.06
C THR A 44 6.34 -1.66 12.17
N MET A 45 5.53 -0.91 11.40
CA MET A 45 4.08 -1.04 11.40
C MET A 45 3.68 -2.40 10.82
N PRO A 46 2.93 -3.24 11.57
CA PRO A 46 2.45 -4.51 11.04
C PRO A 46 1.34 -4.29 10.00
N TYR A 47 1.18 -5.19 9.03
CA TYR A 47 0.13 -5.06 8.02
C TYR A 47 -1.30 -5.27 8.56
N THR A 48 -1.45 -5.83 9.76
CA THR A 48 -2.73 -6.08 10.43
C THR A 48 -2.59 -6.08 11.95
N LEU A 49 -3.63 -5.62 12.65
CA LEU A 49 -3.76 -5.71 14.12
C LEU A 49 -4.75 -6.83 14.53
N LEU A 50 -5.24 -7.64 13.60
CA LEU A 50 -6.17 -8.74 13.88
C LEU A 50 -5.48 -10.00 14.40
N VAL A 51 -4.16 -10.08 14.27
CA VAL A 51 -3.34 -11.24 14.65
C VAL A 51 -2.19 -10.73 15.51
N ASP A 52 -1.88 -11.45 16.59
CA ASP A 52 -0.75 -11.14 17.44
C ASP A 52 0.57 -11.61 16.81
N ASN A 53 1.67 -10.92 17.11
CA ASN A 53 3.04 -11.26 16.69
C ASN A 53 3.24 -11.34 15.16
N VAL A 54 2.59 -10.45 14.42
CA VAL A 54 2.81 -10.28 12.98
C VAL A 54 4.23 -9.76 12.75
N ASP A 55 5.03 -10.53 12.00
CA ASP A 55 6.41 -10.22 11.61
C ASP A 55 6.53 -9.63 10.20
N ILE A 56 5.39 -9.33 9.57
CA ILE A 56 5.30 -8.74 8.24
C ILE A 56 4.86 -7.28 8.38
N THR A 57 5.69 -6.37 7.88
CA THR A 57 5.37 -4.94 7.90
C THR A 57 4.33 -4.58 6.86
N PHE A 58 3.67 -3.44 7.06
CA PHE A 58 2.66 -2.93 6.14
C PHE A 58 3.23 -2.63 4.74
N PRO A 59 4.38 -1.94 4.59
CA PRO A 59 4.99 -1.75 3.27
C PRO A 59 5.41 -3.06 2.58
N GLU A 60 5.96 -4.03 3.31
CA GLU A 60 6.32 -5.35 2.76
C GLU A 60 5.08 -6.07 2.20
N HIS A 61 3.98 -6.04 2.94
CA HIS A 61 2.72 -6.62 2.49
C HIS A 61 2.24 -5.98 1.18
N VAL A 62 2.20 -4.64 1.11
CA VAL A 62 1.78 -3.91 -0.10
C VAL A 62 2.70 -4.21 -1.28
N SER A 63 4.02 -4.23 -1.06
CA SER A 63 5.02 -4.58 -2.08
C SER A 63 4.77 -5.99 -2.65
N VAL A 64 4.56 -6.98 -1.78
CA VAL A 64 4.26 -8.36 -2.20
C VAL A 64 2.96 -8.43 -2.99
N VAL A 65 1.89 -7.77 -2.54
CA VAL A 65 0.61 -7.72 -3.26
C VAL A 65 0.79 -7.12 -4.65
N CYS A 66 1.50 -6.01 -4.77
CA CYS A 66 1.79 -5.37 -6.05
C CYS A 66 2.55 -6.31 -7.01
N ARG A 67 3.59 -6.98 -6.52
CA ARG A 67 4.35 -7.96 -7.32
C ARG A 67 3.51 -9.16 -7.76
N LEU A 68 2.59 -9.62 -6.91
CA LEU A 68 1.64 -10.67 -7.28
C LEU A 68 0.70 -10.17 -8.39
N CYS A 69 0.18 -8.94 -8.30
CA CYS A 69 -0.65 -8.35 -9.36
C CYS A 69 0.09 -8.30 -10.70
N ILE A 70 1.34 -7.86 -10.71
CA ILE A 70 2.18 -7.82 -11.92
C ILE A 70 2.38 -9.23 -12.50
N ALA A 71 2.75 -10.21 -11.66
CA ALA A 71 2.96 -11.58 -12.11
C ALA A 71 1.68 -12.25 -12.66
N MET A 72 0.52 -11.96 -12.05
CA MET A 72 -0.76 -12.45 -12.54
C MET A 72 -1.14 -11.82 -13.88
N GLU A 73 -0.89 -10.52 -14.06
CA GLU A 73 -1.11 -9.82 -15.33
C GLU A 73 -0.28 -10.43 -16.46
N GLU A 74 0.99 -10.75 -16.21
CA GLU A 74 1.87 -11.40 -17.18
C GLU A 74 1.31 -12.76 -17.64
N VAL A 75 0.82 -13.59 -16.70
CA VAL A 75 0.18 -14.87 -17.05
C VAL A 75 -1.07 -14.67 -17.90
N ILE A 76 -1.89 -13.66 -17.58
CA ILE A 76 -3.12 -13.36 -18.34
C ILE A 76 -2.78 -12.85 -19.74
N ALA A 77 -1.81 -11.95 -19.85
CA ALA A 77 -1.32 -11.42 -21.12
C ALA A 77 -0.78 -12.53 -22.02
N ASP A 78 0.04 -13.44 -21.48
CA ASP A 78 0.58 -14.58 -22.21
C ASP A 78 -0.52 -15.56 -22.68
N ALA A 79 -1.50 -15.84 -21.82
CA ALA A 79 -2.57 -16.80 -22.13
C ALA A 79 -3.60 -16.25 -23.12
N TYR A 80 -3.92 -14.95 -23.04
CA TYR A 80 -5.03 -14.36 -23.78
C TYR A 80 -4.59 -13.49 -24.96
N GLY A 81 -3.35 -13.02 -24.98
CA GLY A 81 -2.79 -12.16 -26.03
C GLY A 81 -3.66 -10.93 -26.26
N GLU A 82 -3.92 -10.61 -27.52
CA GLU A 82 -4.71 -9.43 -27.93
C GLU A 82 -6.17 -9.44 -27.46
N ARG A 83 -6.68 -10.56 -26.93
CA ARG A 83 -8.03 -10.63 -26.33
C ARG A 83 -8.10 -9.99 -24.95
N TYR A 84 -6.94 -9.68 -24.36
CA TYR A 84 -6.82 -9.02 -23.07
C TYR A 84 -6.12 -7.67 -23.24
N SER A 85 -6.62 -6.68 -22.54
CA SER A 85 -6.01 -5.37 -22.44
C SER A 85 -6.31 -4.81 -21.06
N ILE A 86 -5.25 -4.52 -20.31
CA ILE A 86 -5.30 -3.76 -19.06
C ILE A 86 -4.22 -2.70 -19.14
N ASP A 87 -4.46 -1.58 -18.47
CA ASP A 87 -3.41 -0.61 -18.21
C ASP A 87 -2.57 -1.08 -17.01
N LYS A 88 -1.32 -1.42 -17.26
CA LYS A 88 -0.39 -1.93 -16.25
C LYS A 88 -0.04 -0.89 -15.18
N ASP A 89 0.05 0.39 -15.55
CA ASP A 89 0.32 1.47 -14.62
C ASP A 89 -0.87 1.66 -13.67
N VAL A 90 -2.09 1.57 -14.19
CA VAL A 90 -3.32 1.61 -13.38
C VAL A 90 -3.43 0.38 -12.48
N LEU A 91 -3.06 -0.82 -12.95
CA LEU A 91 -3.03 -2.03 -12.12
C LEU A 91 -2.06 -1.88 -10.94
N ILE A 92 -0.84 -1.41 -11.21
CA ILE A 92 0.20 -1.19 -10.19
C ILE A 92 -0.28 -0.11 -9.19
N ALA A 93 -0.80 1.01 -9.68
CA ALA A 93 -1.35 2.07 -8.84
C ALA A 93 -2.49 1.54 -7.94
N GLY A 94 -3.41 0.75 -8.50
CA GLY A 94 -4.50 0.13 -7.74
C GLY A 94 -3.98 -0.80 -6.64
N ALA A 95 -3.02 -1.66 -6.95
CA ALA A 95 -2.43 -2.57 -5.97
C ALA A 95 -1.71 -1.84 -4.82
N LEU A 96 -1.00 -0.75 -5.14
CA LEU A 96 -0.28 0.07 -4.16
C LEU A 96 -1.20 0.91 -3.27
N LEU A 97 -2.42 1.23 -3.74
CA LEU A 97 -3.37 2.07 -3.02
C LEU A 97 -4.50 1.28 -2.35
N ALA A 98 -4.64 -0.01 -2.64
CA ALA A 98 -5.77 -0.83 -2.16
C ALA A 98 -5.95 -0.80 -0.63
N ASP A 99 -4.85 -0.74 0.11
CA ASP A 99 -4.82 -0.78 1.58
C ASP A 99 -4.31 0.53 2.21
N VAL A 100 -4.08 1.60 1.43
CA VAL A 100 -3.45 2.84 1.94
C VAL A 100 -4.24 3.47 3.10
N GLY A 101 -5.56 3.22 3.15
CA GLY A 101 -6.45 3.65 4.23
C GLY A 101 -6.07 3.10 5.61
N LYS A 102 -5.27 2.03 5.71
CA LYS A 102 -4.79 1.49 7.00
C LYS A 102 -4.03 2.52 7.84
N LEU A 103 -3.37 3.49 7.19
CA LEU A 103 -2.72 4.60 7.88
C LEU A 103 -3.69 5.49 8.66
N LEU A 104 -4.96 5.51 8.27
CA LEU A 104 -6.04 6.20 8.97
C LEU A 104 -6.77 5.29 9.96
N GLU A 105 -6.62 3.97 9.84
CA GLU A 105 -7.26 2.98 10.70
C GLU A 105 -6.41 2.62 11.92
N PHE A 106 -5.09 2.79 11.81
CA PHE A 106 -4.16 2.53 12.90
C PHE A 106 -3.77 3.83 13.60
N SER A 107 -3.37 3.72 14.86
CA SER A 107 -2.70 4.76 15.62
C SER A 107 -1.60 4.14 16.48
N ARG A 108 -0.84 4.99 17.17
CA ARG A 108 0.25 4.58 18.06
C ARG A 108 0.03 5.14 19.45
N GLU A 109 -0.02 4.24 20.43
CA GLU A 109 -0.06 4.58 21.86
C GLU A 109 1.21 4.06 22.53
N GLY A 110 2.21 4.95 22.67
CA GLY A 110 3.54 4.57 23.13
C GLY A 110 4.24 3.64 22.14
N ASP A 111 4.56 2.42 22.58
CA ASP A 111 5.25 1.42 21.75
C ASP A 111 4.30 0.43 21.07
N LYS A 112 2.98 0.63 21.17
CA LYS A 112 1.98 -0.28 20.61
C LYS A 112 1.19 0.37 19.47
N PHE A 113 1.00 -0.41 18.41
CA PHE A 113 0.02 -0.10 17.37
C PHE A 113 -1.37 -0.49 17.85
N VAL A 114 -2.34 0.40 17.69
CA VAL A 114 -3.73 0.23 18.11
C VAL A 114 -4.67 0.68 17.00
N TRP A 115 -5.95 0.31 17.11
CA TRP A 115 -6.98 0.84 16.21
C TRP A 115 -7.24 2.31 16.53
N ALA A 116 -7.22 3.16 15.51
CA ALA A 116 -7.61 4.56 15.61
C ALA A 116 -9.13 4.69 15.80
N SER A 117 -9.59 5.81 16.36
CA SER A 117 -11.04 6.09 16.49
C SER A 117 -11.76 6.19 15.14
N THR A 118 -11.03 6.57 14.09
CA THR A 118 -11.48 6.60 12.68
C THR A 118 -11.80 5.21 12.13
N TYR A 119 -11.20 4.14 12.68
CA TYR A 119 -11.50 2.76 12.27
C TYR A 119 -12.99 2.42 12.40
N GLU A 120 -13.69 2.97 13.40
CA GLU A 120 -15.14 2.75 13.58
C GLU A 120 -15.97 3.24 12.39
N TYR A 121 -15.45 4.22 11.62
CA TYR A 121 -16.15 4.86 10.51
C TYR A 121 -15.57 4.48 9.13
N LEU A 122 -14.31 4.02 9.07
CA LEU A 122 -13.54 3.82 7.83
C LEU A 122 -12.90 2.43 7.72
N ARG A 123 -13.50 1.41 8.34
CA ARG A 123 -12.98 0.03 8.34
C ARG A 123 -12.81 -0.54 6.92
N HIS A 124 -11.61 -1.02 6.60
CA HIS A 124 -11.35 -1.91 5.46
C HIS A 124 -11.19 -3.38 5.91
N PRO A 125 -11.83 -4.35 5.22
CA PRO A 125 -12.74 -4.18 4.08
C PRO A 125 -14.08 -3.56 4.52
N PHE A 126 -14.67 -2.74 3.64
CA PHE A 126 -16.04 -2.27 3.81
C PHE A 126 -16.97 -3.49 3.91
N THR A 127 -17.50 -3.77 5.09
CA THR A 127 -18.56 -4.78 5.33
C THR A 127 -19.90 -4.12 5.48
#